data_AF-A0A7S4KH61-F1
#
_entry.id   AF-A0A7S4KH61-F1
#
_cell.length_a   1.000
_cell.length_b   1.000
_cell.length_c   1.000
_cell.angle_alpha   90.00
_cell.angle_beta   90.00
_cell.angle_gamma   90.00
#
_symmetry.space_group_name_H-M   'P 1'
#
loop_
_entity.id
_entity.type
_entity.pdbx_description
1 polymer ?
#
loop_
_entity_poly.entity_id
_entity_poly.type
_entity_poly.pdbx_seq_one_letter_code
_entity_poly.pdbx_strand_id
1 'polypeptide(L)'
;MFLSTLAVAAAPTPQRIIVDTDMGFDVDDVGAVCLANSLHAAGLAEVLAVVHNTGCKLGIGGVSAMNHFYGHDDIILGAWKGHFGSNCDKHYDGTFGQNQYLATVIRKTGGPIKDSSMVMTGTDAYRKALVAAPDGSVNVASIGMPTNLRDLLNTTADQYSTLS
;
A
#
# COMPACT_ATOMS: atom_id res chain seq x y z
N MET A 1 -10.68 -19.74 -50.60
CA MET A 1 -9.65 -19.86 -49.54
C MET A 1 -9.80 -18.64 -48.65
N PHE A 2 -10.53 -18.75 -47.53
CA PHE A 2 -10.72 -17.62 -46.60
C PHE A 2 -9.60 -17.67 -45.56
N LEU A 3 -8.72 -16.66 -45.56
CA LEU A 3 -7.79 -16.46 -44.45
C LEU A 3 -8.60 -15.93 -43.27
N SER A 4 -8.76 -16.76 -42.24
CA SER A 4 -9.23 -16.32 -40.93
C SER A 4 -8.07 -15.65 -40.22
N THR A 5 -8.12 -14.32 -40.07
CA THR A 5 -7.25 -13.59 -39.17
C THR A 5 -7.69 -13.87 -37.74
N LEU A 6 -6.93 -14.69 -37.01
CA LEU A 6 -7.04 -14.80 -35.56
C LEU A 6 -6.77 -13.41 -34.96
N ALA A 7 -7.82 -12.77 -34.45
CA ALA A 7 -7.67 -11.60 -33.61
C ALA A 7 -7.01 -12.05 -32.30
N VAL A 8 -5.74 -11.70 -32.11
CA VAL A 8 -5.09 -11.82 -30.80
C VAL A 8 -5.78 -10.78 -29.91
N ALA A 9 -6.51 -11.24 -28.90
CA ALA A 9 -7.05 -10.34 -27.88
C ALA A 9 -5.88 -9.58 -27.25
N ALA A 10 -5.95 -8.24 -27.25
CA ALA A 10 -4.98 -7.43 -26.53
C ALA A 10 -4.97 -7.89 -25.06
N ALA A 11 -3.77 -8.07 -24.50
CA ALA A 11 -3.65 -8.36 -23.07
C ALA A 11 -4.38 -7.24 -22.31
N PRO A 12 -5.19 -7.58 -21.29
CA PRO A 12 -5.92 -6.57 -20.52
C PRO A 12 -4.93 -5.57 -19.95
N THR A 13 -5.23 -4.27 -20.10
CA THR A 13 -4.41 -3.21 -19.52
C THR A 13 -4.38 -3.39 -17.99
N PRO A 14 -3.19 -3.48 -17.38
CA PRO A 14 -3.09 -3.65 -15.93
C PRO A 14 -3.81 -2.51 -15.24
N GLN A 15 -4.63 -2.85 -14.25
CA GLN A 15 -5.32 -1.85 -13.44
C GLN A 15 -4.32 -1.20 -12.49
N ARG A 16 -4.30 0.13 -12.44
CA ARG A 16 -3.52 0.88 -11.46
C ARG A 16 -4.19 0.77 -10.10
N ILE A 17 -3.43 0.34 -9.11
CA ILE A 17 -3.93 0.15 -7.75
C ILE A 17 -3.08 0.88 -6.73
N ILE A 18 -3.77 1.48 -5.75
CA ILE A 18 -3.18 1.87 -4.47
C ILE A 18 -3.78 0.94 -3.41
N VAL A 19 -2.93 0.33 -2.60
CA VAL A 19 -3.35 -0.50 -1.47
C VAL A 19 -3.24 0.33 -0.20
N ASP A 20 -4.33 0.42 0.56
CA ASP A 20 -4.42 1.18 1.81
C ASP A 20 -4.81 0.24 2.94
N THR A 21 -3.84 -0.09 3.80
CA THR A 21 -3.84 -1.26 4.69
C THR A 21 -3.50 -0.90 6.13
N ASP A 22 -4.01 -1.65 7.10
CA ASP A 22 -3.59 -1.61 8.51
C ASP A 22 -2.74 -2.81 8.92
N MET A 23 -1.98 -3.38 7.97
CA MET A 23 -1.10 -4.53 8.18
C MET A 23 -0.39 -4.49 9.54
N GLY A 24 -0.77 -5.41 10.42
CA GLY A 24 -0.13 -5.56 11.71
C GLY A 24 -0.87 -6.40 12.74
N PHE A 25 -2.21 -6.36 12.76
CA PHE A 25 -3.00 -7.07 13.78
C PHE A 25 -3.24 -8.54 13.44
N ASP A 26 -3.65 -8.79 12.21
CA ASP A 26 -3.93 -10.09 11.64
C ASP A 26 -3.22 -10.26 10.29
N VAL A 27 -3.47 -11.39 9.62
CA VAL A 27 -2.65 -11.90 8.52
C VAL A 27 -3.27 -11.67 7.14
N ASP A 28 -4.52 -11.22 7.06
CA ASP A 28 -5.23 -10.97 5.81
C ASP A 28 -4.61 -9.82 5.00
N ASP A 29 -4.17 -8.74 5.66
CA ASP A 29 -3.41 -7.67 5.00
C ASP A 29 -2.10 -8.17 4.38
N VAL A 30 -1.39 -9.08 5.05
CA VAL A 30 -0.18 -9.70 4.49
C VAL A 30 -0.53 -10.46 3.22
N GLY A 31 -1.62 -11.23 3.24
CA GLY A 31 -2.13 -11.91 2.06
C GLY A 31 -2.46 -10.94 0.93
N ALA A 32 -3.15 -9.83 1.25
CA ALA A 32 -3.55 -8.82 0.27
C ALA A 32 -2.34 -8.11 -0.37
N VAL A 33 -1.34 -7.72 0.42
CA VAL A 33 -0.11 -7.09 -0.09
C VAL A 33 0.74 -8.06 -0.89
N CYS A 34 0.85 -9.33 -0.48
CA CYS A 34 1.50 -10.37 -1.28
C CYS A 34 0.79 -10.62 -2.62
N LEU A 35 -0.55 -10.64 -2.61
CA LEU A 35 -1.35 -10.78 -3.83
C LEU A 35 -1.14 -9.58 -4.75
N ALA A 36 -1.19 -8.36 -4.23
CA ALA A 36 -0.94 -7.14 -5.00
C ALA A 36 0.45 -7.17 -5.66
N ASN A 37 1.49 -7.55 -4.91
CA ASN A 37 2.84 -7.72 -5.44
C ASN A 37 2.92 -8.83 -6.51
N SER A 38 2.24 -9.95 -6.31
CA SER A 38 2.22 -11.05 -7.28
C SER A 38 1.53 -10.64 -8.58
N LEU A 39 0.43 -9.90 -8.50
CA LEU A 39 -0.27 -9.35 -9.66
C LEU A 39 0.56 -8.27 -10.37
N HIS A 40 1.30 -7.46 -9.61
CA HIS A 40 2.27 -6.51 -10.14
C HIS A 40 3.36 -7.22 -10.96
N ALA A 41 4.02 -8.23 -10.37
CA ALA A 41 5.06 -9.01 -11.04
C ALA A 41 4.55 -9.74 -12.29
N ALA A 42 3.27 -10.16 -12.29
CA ALA A 42 2.63 -10.82 -13.42
C ALA A 42 2.14 -9.84 -14.51
N GLY A 43 2.28 -8.52 -14.32
CA GLY A 43 1.76 -7.51 -15.25
C GLY A 43 0.23 -7.46 -15.32
N LEU A 44 -0.47 -8.00 -14.31
CA LEU A 44 -1.93 -8.02 -14.21
C LEU A 44 -2.49 -6.81 -13.44
N ALA A 45 -1.65 -6.17 -12.64
CA ALA A 45 -1.93 -4.90 -11.96
C ALA A 45 -0.67 -4.02 -11.98
N GLU A 46 -0.85 -2.72 -11.80
CA GLU A 46 0.24 -1.77 -11.58
C GLU A 46 0.06 -1.17 -10.18
N VAL A 47 0.79 -1.69 -9.20
CA VAL A 47 0.79 -1.15 -7.82
C VAL A 47 1.57 0.16 -7.80
N LEU A 48 0.87 1.28 -7.68
CA LEU A 48 1.47 2.61 -7.64
C LEU A 48 2.01 2.95 -6.25
N ALA A 49 1.26 2.57 -5.22
CA ALA A 49 1.60 2.82 -3.83
C ALA A 49 0.99 1.77 -2.90
N VAL A 50 1.65 1.55 -1.76
CA VAL A 50 1.06 0.90 -0.60
C VAL A 50 1.19 1.83 0.59
N VAL A 51 0.08 2.17 1.22
CA VAL A 51 0.04 3.10 2.34
C VAL A 51 -0.52 2.42 3.58
N HIS A 52 0.03 2.78 4.75
CA HIS A 52 -0.43 2.26 6.04
C HIS A 52 -1.37 3.27 6.72
N ASN A 53 -2.55 2.85 7.19
CA ASN A 53 -3.62 3.75 7.67
C ASN A 53 -3.88 3.76 9.18
N THR A 54 -3.02 3.15 9.99
CA THR A 54 -3.02 3.40 11.43
C THR A 54 -1.74 4.07 11.87
N GLY A 55 -1.77 4.63 13.07
CA GLY A 55 -0.61 5.22 13.73
C GLY A 55 0.44 4.20 14.18
N CYS A 56 0.30 2.93 13.78
CA CYS A 56 1.25 1.89 14.16
C CYS A 56 2.62 2.16 13.54
N LYS A 57 3.61 2.42 14.40
CA LYS A 57 4.94 2.85 13.95
C LYS A 57 5.61 1.84 13.02
N LEU A 58 5.46 0.54 13.28
CA LEU A 58 6.11 -0.52 12.51
C LEU A 58 5.31 -1.00 11.29
N GLY A 59 4.03 -0.61 11.15
CA GLY A 59 3.13 -1.18 10.15
C GLY A 59 3.64 -1.06 8.72
N ILE A 60 4.08 0.14 8.32
CA ILE A 60 4.67 0.35 6.99
C ILE A 60 6.01 -0.36 6.80
N GLY A 61 6.72 -0.69 7.88
CA GLY A 61 7.90 -1.54 7.82
C GLY A 61 7.56 -2.98 7.43
N GLY A 62 6.43 -3.50 7.93
CA GLY A 62 5.89 -4.80 7.51
C GLY A 62 5.54 -4.82 6.02
N VAL A 63 4.87 -3.77 5.54
CA VAL A 63 4.58 -3.58 4.10
C VAL A 63 5.85 -3.55 3.27
N SER A 64 6.85 -2.74 3.68
CA SER A 64 8.14 -2.67 2.98
C SER A 64 8.84 -4.02 2.93
N ALA A 65 8.77 -4.80 4.00
CA ALA A 65 9.35 -6.14 4.02
C ALA A 65 8.69 -7.06 2.97
N MET A 66 7.36 -6.97 2.79
CA MET A 66 6.66 -7.73 1.75
C MET A 66 7.04 -7.24 0.35
N ASN A 67 7.01 -5.94 0.08
CA ASN A 67 7.42 -5.39 -1.22
C ASN A 67 8.87 -5.79 -1.57
N HIS A 68 9.78 -5.73 -0.59
CA HIS A 68 11.16 -6.14 -0.74
C HIS A 68 11.32 -7.62 -1.08
N PHE A 69 10.54 -8.49 -0.44
CA PHE A 69 10.55 -9.93 -0.75
C PHE A 69 10.21 -10.21 -2.21
N TYR A 70 9.33 -9.41 -2.81
CA TYR A 70 8.98 -9.48 -4.24
C TYR A 70 9.92 -8.66 -5.15
N GLY A 71 10.90 -7.95 -4.61
CA GLY A 71 11.83 -7.11 -5.37
C GLY A 71 11.24 -5.78 -5.85
N HIS A 72 10.16 -5.30 -5.24
CA HIS A 72 9.45 -4.07 -5.62
C HIS A 72 9.69 -2.92 -4.61
N ASP A 73 10.95 -2.64 -4.31
CA ASP A 73 11.35 -1.57 -3.38
C ASP A 73 11.07 -0.15 -3.91
N ASP A 74 10.72 -0.03 -5.19
CA ASP A 74 10.38 1.21 -5.89
C ASP A 74 8.92 1.65 -5.71
N ILE A 75 8.04 0.75 -5.23
CA ILE A 75 6.65 1.09 -4.92
C ILE A 75 6.60 2.20 -3.86
N ILE A 76 5.79 3.23 -4.11
CA ILE A 76 5.65 4.37 -3.20
C ILE A 76 5.07 3.88 -1.87
N LEU A 77 5.76 4.19 -0.77
CA LEU A 77 5.30 3.93 0.59
C LEU A 77 4.93 5.22 1.31
N GLY A 78 3.82 5.17 2.05
CA GLY A 78 3.38 6.25 2.92
C GLY A 78 2.74 5.69 4.18
N ALA A 79 2.75 6.47 5.26
CA ALA A 79 2.11 6.04 6.50
C ALA A 79 1.37 7.19 7.15
N TRP A 80 0.18 6.90 7.68
CA TRP A 80 -0.56 7.82 8.52
C TRP A 80 0.21 8.12 9.81
N LYS A 81 0.17 9.38 10.26
CA LYS A 81 1.03 9.87 11.37
C LYS A 81 0.27 10.23 12.65
N GLY A 82 -1.04 10.02 12.70
CA GLY A 82 -1.83 10.37 13.89
C GLY A 82 -1.87 9.27 14.96
N HIS A 83 -2.72 9.47 15.97
CA HIS A 83 -2.74 8.63 17.18
C HIS A 83 -3.68 7.42 17.14
N PHE A 84 -4.67 7.39 16.24
CA PHE A 84 -5.56 6.23 16.12
C PHE A 84 -4.78 4.96 15.75
N GLY A 85 -5.00 3.87 16.48
CA GLY A 85 -4.26 2.61 16.26
C GLY A 85 -2.75 2.70 16.52
N SER A 86 -2.25 3.72 17.22
CA SER A 86 -0.81 3.86 17.51
C SER A 86 -0.31 2.99 18.67
N ASN A 87 -1.21 2.48 19.51
CA ASN A 87 -0.87 1.60 20.61
C ASN A 87 -0.74 0.14 20.15
N CYS A 88 0.38 -0.17 19.51
CA CYS A 88 0.62 -1.47 18.88
C CYS A 88 1.28 -2.52 19.79
N ASP A 89 1.59 -2.17 21.04
CA ASP A 89 2.21 -3.08 22.00
C ASP A 89 1.18 -3.94 22.74
N LYS A 90 -0.11 -3.57 22.70
CA LYS A 90 -1.17 -4.27 23.44
C LYS A 90 -2.08 -5.04 22.49
N HIS A 91 -2.32 -6.31 22.83
CA HIS A 91 -3.43 -7.08 22.27
C HIS A 91 -4.64 -7.01 23.21
N TYR A 92 -5.86 -7.03 22.65
CA TYR A 92 -7.09 -6.91 23.43
C TYR A 92 -7.39 -8.15 24.30
N ASP A 93 -6.75 -9.29 24.01
CA ASP A 93 -6.92 -10.58 24.68
C ASP A 93 -5.71 -11.01 25.53
N GLY A 94 -4.72 -10.13 25.69
CA GLY A 94 -3.49 -10.43 26.44
C GLY A 94 -2.46 -11.27 25.67
N THR A 95 -2.62 -11.44 24.36
CA THR A 95 -1.64 -12.12 23.49
C THR A 95 -0.60 -11.15 22.89
N PHE A 96 0.08 -11.55 21.80
CA PHE A 96 1.21 -10.84 21.22
C PHE A 96 0.77 -9.54 20.53
N GLY A 97 1.27 -8.37 20.95
CA GLY A 97 1.00 -7.08 20.29
C GLY A 97 1.39 -7.04 18.81
N GLN A 98 0.72 -6.19 18.00
CA GLN A 98 1.04 -5.97 16.58
C GLN A 98 2.55 -5.72 16.36
N ASN A 99 3.18 -4.95 17.25
CA ASN A 99 4.61 -4.67 17.16
C ASN A 99 5.49 -5.92 17.26
N GLN A 100 5.11 -6.94 18.03
CA GLN A 100 5.89 -8.18 18.14
C GLN A 100 5.81 -9.00 16.86
N TYR A 101 4.63 -9.05 16.25
CA TYR A 101 4.41 -9.66 14.95
C TYR A 101 5.19 -8.91 13.87
N LEU A 102 4.96 -7.60 13.71
CA LEU A 102 5.61 -6.74 12.72
C LEU A 102 7.13 -6.74 12.87
N ALA A 103 7.68 -6.64 14.09
CA ALA A 103 9.12 -6.71 14.31
C ALA A 103 9.71 -8.06 13.87
N THR A 104 8.95 -9.15 14.02
CA THR A 104 9.37 -10.47 13.53
C THR A 104 9.36 -10.55 12.02
N VAL A 105 8.33 -10.02 11.36
CA VAL A 105 8.24 -9.93 9.90
C VAL A 105 9.41 -9.11 9.35
N ILE A 106 9.61 -7.89 9.86
CA ILE A 106 10.68 -6.97 9.44
C ILE A 106 12.07 -7.61 9.63
N ARG A 107 12.31 -8.25 10.78
CA ARG A 107 13.60 -8.89 11.07
C ARG A 107 13.87 -10.09 10.16
N LYS A 108 12.86 -10.93 9.90
CA LYS A 108 13.02 -12.17 9.12
C LYS A 108 13.10 -11.91 7.62
N THR A 109 12.36 -10.93 7.11
CA THR A 109 12.22 -10.69 5.68
C THR A 109 13.15 -9.58 5.16
N GLY A 110 13.47 -8.56 5.97
CA GLY A 110 14.36 -7.46 5.56
C GLY A 110 13.60 -6.21 5.10
N GLY A 111 14.02 -5.61 3.99
CA GLY A 111 13.42 -4.39 3.42
C GLY A 111 14.07 -3.06 3.85
N PRO A 112 14.05 -2.03 2.99
CA PRO A 112 14.74 -0.77 3.24
C PRO A 112 14.05 0.12 4.28
N ILE A 113 12.73 0.00 4.46
CA ILE A 113 11.95 0.83 5.39
C ILE A 113 11.63 0.02 6.65
N LYS A 114 11.87 0.61 7.82
CA LYS A 114 11.67 -0.06 9.12
C LYS A 114 10.50 0.48 9.91
N ASP A 115 10.19 1.76 9.74
CA ASP A 115 9.08 2.39 10.44
C ASP A 115 8.53 3.61 9.69
N SER A 116 7.43 4.14 10.22
CA SER A 116 6.74 5.28 9.65
C SER A 116 7.55 6.57 9.61
N SER A 117 8.66 6.73 10.35
CA SER A 117 9.48 7.95 10.27
C SER A 117 10.32 8.04 8.99
N MET A 118 10.51 6.92 8.28
CA MET A 118 11.34 6.84 7.08
C MET A 118 10.57 7.11 5.78
N VAL A 119 9.26 7.35 5.86
CA VAL A 119 8.38 7.55 4.70
C VAL A 119 7.51 8.79 4.87
N MET A 120 7.04 9.34 3.76
CA MET A 120 6.10 10.46 3.73
C MET A 120 4.75 10.12 4.40
N THR A 121 3.88 11.12 4.53
CA THR A 121 2.51 10.86 5.01
C THR A 121 1.76 9.98 4.01
N GLY A 122 0.77 9.22 4.47
CA GLY A 122 -0.08 8.46 3.56
C GLY A 122 -0.78 9.37 2.55
N THR A 123 -1.19 10.57 2.97
CA THR A 123 -1.74 11.62 2.10
C THR A 123 -0.76 12.02 0.99
N ASP A 124 0.51 12.33 1.32
CA ASP A 124 1.51 12.69 0.32
C ASP A 124 1.76 11.54 -0.68
N ALA A 125 1.80 10.29 -0.19
CA ALA A 125 1.96 9.12 -1.04
C ALA A 125 0.78 8.94 -2.00
N TYR A 126 -0.45 9.13 -1.53
CA TYR A 126 -1.64 9.17 -2.37
C TYR A 126 -1.52 10.27 -3.44
N ARG A 127 -1.22 11.50 -3.03
CA ARG A 127 -1.15 12.68 -3.92
C ARG A 127 -0.10 12.46 -5.02
N LYS A 128 1.07 11.95 -4.64
CA LYS A 128 2.18 11.62 -5.53
C LYS A 128 1.81 10.51 -6.53
N ALA A 129 1.11 9.46 -6.08
CA ALA A 129 0.67 8.37 -6.96
C ALA A 129 -0.45 8.82 -7.92
N LEU A 130 -1.42 9.59 -7.43
CA LEU A 130 -2.58 10.03 -8.21
C LEU A 130 -2.19 11.03 -9.30
N VAL A 131 -1.31 11.99 -9.03
CA VAL A 131 -0.90 12.98 -10.06
C VAL A 131 -0.12 12.34 -11.22
N ALA A 132 0.56 11.21 -10.96
CA ALA A 132 1.31 10.51 -11.98
C ALA A 132 0.42 9.65 -12.91
N ALA A 133 -0.87 9.50 -12.60
CA ALA A 133 -1.80 8.66 -13.33
C ALA A 133 -2.87 9.50 -14.06
N PRO A 134 -3.43 9.01 -15.19
CA PRO A 134 -4.58 9.65 -15.81
C PRO A 134 -5.80 9.72 -14.88
N ASP A 135 -6.62 10.76 -15.04
CA ASP A 135 -7.85 10.93 -14.27
C ASP A 135 -8.77 9.71 -14.38
N GLY A 136 -9.35 9.31 -13.24
CA GLY A 136 -10.28 8.18 -13.16
C GLY A 136 -9.65 6.81 -13.45
N SER A 137 -8.31 6.70 -13.55
CA SER A 137 -7.63 5.44 -13.92
C SER A 137 -7.08 4.63 -12.74
N VAL A 138 -7.13 5.16 -11.52
CA VAL A 138 -6.60 4.52 -10.31
C VAL A 138 -7.72 3.93 -9.47
N ASN A 139 -7.59 2.66 -9.11
CA ASN A 139 -8.46 1.99 -8.16
C ASN A 139 -7.80 1.98 -6.78
N VAL A 140 -8.58 2.19 -5.72
CA VAL A 140 -8.07 2.14 -4.34
C VAL A 140 -8.64 0.90 -3.64
N ALA A 141 -7.75 0.02 -3.20
CA ALA A 141 -8.07 -1.09 -2.32
C ALA A 141 -7.86 -0.66 -0.86
N SER A 142 -8.90 -0.07 -0.26
CA SER A 142 -8.89 0.32 1.16
C SER A 142 -9.37 -0.84 2.02
N ILE A 143 -8.44 -1.51 2.68
CA ILE A 143 -8.66 -2.75 3.44
C ILE A 143 -8.43 -2.58 4.95
N GLY A 144 -8.32 -1.33 5.43
CA GLY A 144 -8.20 -1.01 6.84
C GLY A 144 -9.01 0.22 7.25
N MET A 145 -8.40 1.08 8.07
CA MET A 145 -9.02 2.28 8.59
C MET A 145 -9.06 3.40 7.53
N PRO A 146 -10.13 4.21 7.44
CA PRO A 146 -10.26 5.22 6.39
C PRO A 146 -9.47 6.51 6.67
N THR A 147 -8.42 6.47 7.51
CA THR A 147 -7.73 7.69 8.00
C THR A 147 -7.00 8.43 6.89
N ASN A 148 -6.24 7.71 6.05
CA ASN A 148 -5.52 8.31 4.91
C ASN A 148 -6.50 8.84 3.87
N LEU A 149 -7.57 8.09 3.56
CA LEU A 149 -8.62 8.54 2.65
C LEU A 149 -9.37 9.77 3.16
N ARG A 150 -9.74 9.79 4.44
CA ARG A 150 -10.32 10.97 5.09
C ARG A 150 -9.40 12.18 4.92
N ASP A 151 -8.11 12.02 5.20
CA ASP A 151 -7.15 13.12 5.15
C ASP A 151 -6.92 13.57 3.70
N LEU A 152 -6.88 12.63 2.75
CA LEU A 152 -6.80 12.90 1.31
C LEU A 152 -8.00 13.71 0.81
N LEU A 153 -9.22 13.29 1.14
CA LEU A 153 -10.45 13.98 0.72
C LEU A 153 -10.60 15.38 1.33
N ASN A 154 -9.92 15.64 2.45
CA ASN A 154 -9.85 16.96 3.08
C ASN A 154 -8.66 17.80 2.59
N THR A 155 -7.85 17.32 1.63
CA THR A 155 -6.75 18.13 1.08
C THR A 155 -7.26 19.29 0.24
N THR A 156 -6.42 20.31 0.16
CA THR A 156 -6.54 21.40 -0.81
C THR A 156 -5.40 21.28 -1.83
N ALA A 157 -5.26 22.26 -2.73
CA ALA A 157 -4.12 22.31 -3.64
C ALA A 157 -2.81 22.22 -2.86
N ASP A 158 -1.85 21.48 -3.39
CA ASP A 158 -0.55 21.25 -2.77
C ASP A 158 0.58 21.25 -3.80
N GLN A 159 1.79 20.86 -3.37
CA GLN A 159 2.96 20.77 -4.23
C GLN A 159 2.84 19.71 -5.35
N TYR A 160 1.89 18.78 -5.25
CA TYR A 160 1.67 17.73 -6.24
C TYR A 160 0.61 18.14 -7.25
N SER A 161 -0.48 18.79 -6.85
CA SER A 161 -1.57 19.15 -7.77
C SER A 161 -2.44 20.30 -7.25
N THR A 162 -2.95 21.09 -8.19
CA THR A 162 -3.90 22.18 -7.96
C THR A 162 -5.34 21.72 -7.71
N LEU A 163 -5.63 20.42 -7.80
CA LEU A 163 -6.98 19.83 -7.68
C LEU A 163 -8.00 20.33 -8.72
N SER A 164 -7.50 20.88 -9.83
CA SER A 164 -8.29 21.52 -10.89
C SER A 164 -8.55 20.60 -12.08
#